data_AF-A0A2E6NRJ7-F1
#
_entry.id   AF-A0A2E6NRJ7-F1
#
_cell.length_a   1.000
_cell.length_b   1.000
_cell.length_c   1.000
_cell.angle_alpha   90.00
_cell.angle_beta   90.00
_cell.angle_gamma   90.00
#
_symmetry.space_group_name_H-M   'P 1'
#
loop_
_entity.id
_entity.type
_entity.pdbx_description
1 polymer ?
#
loop_
_entity_poly.entity_id
_entity_poly.type
_entity_poly.pdbx_seq_one_letter_code
_entity_poly.pdbx_strand_id
1 'polypeptide(L)'
;MPLKDSSASSPGKPPAPGPDNGRKRLLEIERELAEIFYELVNRRRASTGVDGKTPDSSQVKLDLHLDNPTLKKGPAPTSFLESQLSRRAEEIADRSAVFPTGKVYCHWCRSFDCAHSEPTTPRQAFAGYGPTGQPGWNEFTSILLERGDPRIDLLHRNTPATLTLVQSGHELADGQLATYGKRSGVYRILGQTIVGYLSAGKNSRRAENHYALSLQAVQAGSGRGPISLNIIGHLPDGRSGLQSVEEFESPRLLDSIRKAARHLSDIDVSLLPKRRRGREKQRRVLDTLRRLSRNIERIYRQQTRRTQHSETRHRNKARPSSKALADALGAKESSIYRDVEENTWIVLGPRNRVHIFNDAGLHITSVVYPPETVRHRTTRGKWMRPKPGPLDSFRKSLRETDPGDGGTDRG
;
A
#
# COMPACT_ATOMS: atom_id res chain seq x y z
N MET A 1 -52.67 -90.55 -34.08
CA MET A 1 -52.59 -89.18 -34.61
C MET A 1 -53.24 -88.25 -33.59
N PRO A 2 -52.53 -87.23 -33.08
CA PRO A 2 -52.90 -86.55 -31.84
C PRO A 2 -53.84 -85.37 -32.06
N LEU A 3 -54.71 -85.16 -31.07
CA LEU A 3 -55.62 -84.05 -30.90
C LEU A 3 -54.86 -82.78 -30.49
N LYS A 4 -55.30 -81.64 -31.03
CA LYS A 4 -54.81 -80.29 -30.73
C LYS A 4 -55.41 -79.81 -29.41
N ASP A 5 -54.57 -79.49 -28.43
CA ASP A 5 -54.96 -78.70 -27.27
C ASP A 5 -54.40 -77.27 -27.37
N SER A 6 -55.33 -76.33 -27.28
CA SER A 6 -55.13 -74.89 -27.17
C SER A 6 -54.56 -74.53 -25.79
N SER A 7 -53.47 -73.78 -25.74
CA SER A 7 -53.00 -73.13 -24.51
C SER A 7 -52.88 -71.62 -24.72
N ALA A 8 -53.54 -70.89 -23.81
CA ALA A 8 -53.68 -69.45 -23.82
C ALA A 8 -52.38 -68.75 -23.40
N SER A 9 -51.94 -67.79 -24.22
CA SER A 9 -50.86 -66.87 -23.91
C SER A 9 -51.34 -65.79 -22.94
N SER A 10 -50.84 -65.80 -21.71
CA SER A 10 -51.01 -64.69 -20.76
C SER A 10 -50.14 -63.48 -21.18
N PRO A 11 -50.61 -62.23 -20.97
CA PRO A 11 -49.84 -61.04 -21.31
C PRO A 11 -48.69 -60.85 -20.31
N GLY A 12 -47.48 -60.68 -20.84
CA GLY A 12 -46.26 -60.47 -20.08
C GLY A 12 -46.35 -59.26 -19.14
N LYS A 13 -46.02 -59.51 -17.87
CA LYS A 13 -45.77 -58.51 -16.84
C LYS A 13 -44.64 -57.57 -17.30
N PRO A 14 -44.75 -56.23 -17.20
CA PRO A 14 -43.66 -55.34 -17.57
C PRO A 14 -42.44 -55.59 -16.67
N PRO A 15 -41.21 -55.53 -17.19
CA PRO A 15 -40.01 -55.77 -16.40
C PRO A 15 -39.87 -54.68 -15.34
N ALA A 16 -39.58 -55.08 -14.10
CA ALA A 16 -39.30 -54.17 -13.00
C ALA A 16 -38.12 -53.25 -13.37
N PRO A 17 -38.16 -51.94 -13.00
CA PRO A 17 -37.07 -51.03 -13.30
C PRO A 17 -35.83 -51.50 -12.55
N GLY A 18 -34.81 -51.91 -13.31
CA GLY A 18 -33.55 -52.36 -12.73
C GLY A 18 -32.90 -51.25 -11.87
N PRO A 19 -32.06 -51.63 -10.89
CA PRO A 19 -31.37 -50.69 -9.97
C PRO A 19 -30.54 -49.61 -10.68
N ASP A 20 -30.26 -49.80 -11.97
CA ASP A 20 -29.50 -48.90 -12.82
C ASP A 20 -30.30 -47.67 -13.29
N ASN A 21 -31.63 -47.75 -13.34
CA ASN A 21 -32.47 -46.67 -13.86
C ASN A 21 -32.60 -45.50 -12.87
N GLY A 22 -32.67 -45.82 -11.57
CA GLY A 22 -32.66 -44.81 -10.50
C GLY A 22 -31.31 -44.09 -10.41
N ARG A 23 -30.21 -44.81 -10.59
CA ARG A 23 -28.86 -44.23 -10.60
C ARG A 23 -28.66 -43.29 -11.79
N LYS A 24 -29.07 -43.69 -12.99
CA LYS A 24 -29.02 -42.82 -14.18
C LYS A 24 -29.81 -41.53 -13.98
N ARG A 25 -31.01 -41.63 -13.41
CA ARG A 25 -31.86 -40.46 -13.16
C ARG A 25 -31.28 -39.52 -12.09
N LEU A 26 -30.62 -40.05 -11.07
CA LEU A 26 -29.92 -39.22 -10.08
C LEU A 26 -28.73 -38.46 -10.69
N LEU A 27 -27.98 -39.09 -11.61
CA LEU A 27 -26.89 -38.43 -12.33
C LEU A 27 -27.39 -37.33 -13.27
N GLU A 28 -28.54 -37.54 -13.92
CA GLU A 28 -29.20 -36.51 -14.74
C GLU A 28 -29.61 -35.30 -13.89
N ILE A 29 -30.26 -35.54 -12.73
CA ILE A 29 -30.64 -34.48 -11.79
C ILE A 29 -29.40 -33.73 -11.29
N GLU A 30 -28.31 -34.43 -10.97
CA GLU A 30 -27.05 -33.81 -10.54
C GLU A 30 -26.47 -32.91 -11.64
N ARG A 31 -26.53 -33.35 -12.91
CA ARG A 31 -26.10 -32.54 -14.06
C ARG A 31 -26.97 -31.32 -14.28
N GLU A 32 -28.29 -31.47 -14.29
CA GLU A 32 -29.24 -30.36 -14.46
C GLU A 32 -29.08 -29.31 -13.34
N LEU A 33 -28.90 -29.77 -12.10
CA LEU A 33 -28.66 -28.88 -10.97
C LEU A 33 -27.32 -28.15 -11.09
N ALA A 34 -26.28 -28.82 -11.59
CA ALA A 34 -25.00 -28.18 -11.88
C ALA A 34 -25.13 -27.13 -13.00
N GLU A 35 -25.86 -27.42 -14.08
CA GLU A 35 -26.12 -26.48 -15.18
C GLU A 35 -26.83 -25.21 -14.68
N ILE A 36 -27.93 -25.36 -13.95
CA ILE A 36 -28.67 -24.23 -13.33
C ILE A 36 -27.76 -23.44 -12.39
N PHE A 37 -26.99 -24.13 -11.55
CA PHE A 37 -26.09 -23.50 -10.60
C PHE A 37 -25.01 -22.65 -11.30
N TYR A 38 -24.36 -23.20 -12.32
CA TYR A 38 -23.32 -22.47 -13.06
C TYR A 38 -23.89 -21.38 -13.96
N GLU A 39 -25.13 -21.50 -14.44
CA GLU A 39 -25.83 -20.41 -15.12
C GLU A 39 -26.04 -19.20 -14.18
N LEU A 40 -26.49 -19.44 -12.94
CA LEU A 40 -26.64 -18.40 -11.92
C LEU A 40 -25.30 -17.75 -11.57
N VAL A 41 -24.22 -18.54 -11.45
CA VAL A 41 -22.86 -18.02 -11.24
C VAL A 41 -22.46 -17.11 -12.40
N ASN A 42 -22.60 -17.56 -13.64
CA ASN A 42 -22.19 -16.78 -14.82
C ASN A 42 -23.03 -15.50 -14.99
N ARG A 43 -24.35 -15.58 -14.77
CA ARG A 43 -25.26 -14.43 -14.82
C ARG A 43 -24.87 -13.38 -13.78
N ARG A 44 -24.55 -13.81 -12.55
CA ARG A 44 -24.06 -12.91 -11.51
C ARG A 44 -22.74 -12.26 -11.91
N ARG A 45 -21.78 -13.02 -12.44
CA ARG A 45 -20.47 -12.50 -12.86
C ARG A 45 -20.59 -11.45 -13.96
N ALA A 46 -21.41 -11.71 -14.97
CA ALA A 46 -21.72 -10.75 -16.03
C ALA A 46 -22.31 -9.44 -15.48
N SER A 47 -23.17 -9.52 -14.45
CA SER A 47 -23.75 -8.33 -13.81
C SER A 47 -22.77 -7.54 -12.93
N THR A 48 -21.70 -8.17 -12.45
CA THR A 48 -20.72 -7.54 -11.55
C THR A 48 -19.53 -6.89 -12.25
N GLY A 49 -19.30 -7.17 -13.54
CA GLY A 49 -18.18 -6.59 -14.30
C GLY A 49 -16.78 -7.06 -13.90
N VAL A 50 -16.67 -8.06 -13.01
CA VAL A 50 -15.38 -8.52 -12.48
C VAL A 50 -14.85 -9.76 -13.20
N ASP A 51 -13.65 -9.63 -13.77
CA ASP A 51 -12.91 -10.73 -14.37
C ASP A 51 -12.48 -11.77 -13.33
N GLY A 52 -12.47 -13.04 -13.73
CA GLY A 52 -12.25 -14.19 -12.84
C GLY A 52 -12.45 -15.51 -13.58
N LYS A 53 -11.99 -16.62 -13.00
CA LYS A 53 -12.27 -17.95 -13.55
C LYS A 53 -13.38 -18.61 -12.75
N THR A 54 -14.43 -19.05 -13.43
CA THR A 54 -15.45 -19.89 -12.81
C THR A 54 -14.76 -21.20 -12.41
N PRO A 55 -14.85 -21.62 -11.14
CA PRO A 55 -14.15 -22.82 -10.68
C PRO A 55 -14.67 -24.07 -11.39
N ASP A 56 -13.75 -24.92 -11.86
CA ASP A 56 -14.06 -26.17 -12.56
C ASP A 56 -14.92 -27.14 -11.72
N SER A 57 -14.88 -27.00 -10.40
CA SER A 57 -15.77 -27.71 -9.47
C SER A 57 -16.07 -26.87 -8.24
N SER A 58 -17.29 -27.01 -7.70
CA SER A 58 -17.72 -26.33 -6.48
C SER A 58 -18.51 -27.27 -5.58
N GLN A 59 -18.13 -27.34 -4.30
CA GLN A 59 -18.91 -28.11 -3.32
C GLN A 59 -20.09 -27.27 -2.82
N VAL A 60 -21.31 -27.69 -3.19
CA VAL A 60 -22.55 -27.07 -2.73
C VAL A 60 -23.18 -27.97 -1.66
N LYS A 61 -23.62 -27.38 -0.55
CA LYS A 61 -24.48 -28.04 0.44
C LYS A 61 -25.88 -27.45 0.33
N LEU A 62 -26.84 -28.29 -0.02
CA LEU A 62 -28.25 -27.95 -0.13
C LEU A 62 -29.02 -28.67 0.97
N ASP A 63 -29.90 -27.95 1.64
CA ASP A 63 -30.82 -28.54 2.61
C ASP A 63 -32.13 -28.85 1.88
N LEU A 64 -32.27 -30.11 1.46
CA LEU A 64 -33.44 -30.58 0.70
C LEU A 64 -34.56 -31.01 1.64
N HIS A 65 -35.70 -30.34 1.55
CA HIS A 65 -36.95 -30.81 2.14
C HIS A 65 -37.70 -31.65 1.11
N LEU A 66 -37.72 -32.96 1.31
CA LEU A 66 -38.41 -33.91 0.43
C LEU A 66 -39.74 -34.32 1.06
N ASP A 67 -40.84 -33.82 0.50
CA ASP A 67 -42.18 -34.25 0.90
C ASP A 67 -42.54 -35.59 0.23
N ASN A 68 -43.28 -36.43 0.95
CA ASN A 68 -43.78 -37.68 0.39
C ASN A 68 -44.87 -37.37 -0.66
N PRO A 69 -44.66 -37.67 -1.95
CA PRO A 69 -45.60 -37.32 -3.02
C PRO A 69 -46.95 -38.04 -2.91
N THR A 70 -47.03 -39.12 -2.12
CA THR A 70 -48.28 -39.86 -1.87
C THR A 70 -49.19 -39.18 -0.84
N LEU A 71 -48.64 -38.24 -0.07
CA LEU A 71 -49.39 -37.45 0.92
C LEU A 71 -49.64 -36.06 0.33
N LYS A 72 -50.86 -35.81 -0.17
CA LYS A 72 -51.26 -34.47 -0.62
C LYS A 72 -51.14 -33.48 0.56
N LYS A 73 -50.13 -32.61 0.52
CA LYS A 73 -50.08 -31.36 1.27
C LYS A 73 -49.91 -30.20 0.30
N GLY A 74 -50.25 -29.00 0.78
CA GLY A 74 -50.35 -27.75 0.02
C GLY A 74 -49.09 -27.33 -0.75
N PRO A 75 -49.12 -26.17 -1.42
CA PRO A 75 -48.11 -25.78 -2.42
C PRO A 75 -46.69 -25.94 -1.91
N ALA A 76 -45.87 -26.65 -2.70
CA ALA A 76 -44.48 -26.93 -2.39
C ALA A 76 -43.68 -25.63 -2.15
N PRO A 77 -42.68 -25.62 -1.27
CA PRO A 77 -41.82 -24.47 -1.01
C PRO A 77 -40.79 -24.30 -2.15
N THR A 78 -41.25 -24.08 -3.37
CA THR A 78 -40.42 -23.95 -4.58
C THR A 78 -39.42 -22.79 -4.47
N SER A 79 -39.70 -21.78 -3.64
CA SER A 79 -38.85 -20.60 -3.46
C SER A 79 -37.63 -20.81 -2.56
N PHE A 80 -37.62 -21.84 -1.69
CA PHE A 80 -36.53 -22.01 -0.72
C PHE A 80 -35.28 -22.61 -1.36
N LEU A 81 -35.42 -23.64 -2.19
CA LEU A 81 -34.31 -24.25 -2.92
C LEU A 81 -33.65 -23.26 -3.88
N GLU A 82 -34.46 -22.54 -4.66
CA GLU A 82 -34.00 -21.51 -5.59
C GLU A 82 -33.24 -20.40 -4.87
N SER A 83 -33.76 -19.91 -3.73
CA SER A 83 -33.07 -18.91 -2.90
C SER A 83 -31.73 -19.41 -2.34
N GLN A 84 -31.66 -20.68 -1.94
CA GLN A 84 -30.41 -21.28 -1.48
C GLN A 84 -29.39 -21.43 -2.63
N LEU A 85 -29.83 -21.91 -3.79
CA LEU A 85 -29.01 -22.05 -4.99
C LEU A 85 -28.47 -20.70 -5.46
N SER A 86 -29.33 -19.70 -5.63
CA SER A 86 -28.95 -18.34 -6.02
C SER A 86 -27.97 -17.72 -5.04
N ARG A 87 -28.23 -17.82 -3.72
CA ARG A 87 -27.30 -17.32 -2.71
C ARG A 87 -25.93 -18.00 -2.76
N ARG A 88 -25.88 -19.32 -2.99
CA ARG A 88 -24.62 -20.06 -3.11
C ARG A 88 -23.89 -19.74 -4.41
N ALA A 89 -24.62 -19.55 -5.49
CA ALA A 89 -24.08 -19.16 -6.78
C ALA A 89 -23.48 -17.75 -6.71
N GLU A 90 -24.19 -16.80 -6.07
CA GLU A 90 -23.68 -15.47 -5.76
C GLU A 90 -22.40 -15.53 -4.92
N GLU A 91 -22.40 -16.31 -3.83
CA GLU A 91 -21.22 -16.49 -2.99
C GLU A 91 -20.03 -17.05 -3.79
N ILE A 92 -20.25 -17.98 -4.72
CA ILE A 92 -19.17 -18.59 -5.52
C ILE A 92 -18.67 -17.65 -6.61
N ALA A 93 -19.57 -16.95 -7.30
CA ALA A 93 -19.24 -15.88 -8.24
C ALA A 93 -18.36 -14.81 -7.57
N ASP A 94 -18.81 -14.29 -6.43
CA ASP A 94 -18.13 -13.25 -5.67
C ASP A 94 -16.79 -13.75 -5.07
N ARG A 95 -16.65 -15.06 -4.81
CA ARG A 95 -15.38 -15.67 -4.34
C ARG A 95 -14.35 -15.89 -5.45
N SER A 96 -14.79 -15.99 -6.70
CA SER A 96 -13.94 -16.22 -7.87
C SER A 96 -13.47 -14.94 -8.56
N ALA A 97 -14.00 -13.79 -8.14
CA ALA A 97 -13.72 -12.47 -8.65
C ALA A 97 -12.28 -12.02 -8.35
N VAL A 98 -11.53 -11.60 -9.38
CA VAL A 98 -10.27 -10.86 -9.23
C VAL A 98 -10.62 -9.49 -8.69
N PHE A 99 -10.31 -9.23 -7.43
CA PHE A 99 -10.57 -7.94 -6.81
C PHE A 99 -9.80 -6.80 -7.54
N PRO A 100 -10.49 -5.76 -8.09
CA PRO A 100 -9.83 -4.66 -8.77
C PRO A 100 -9.09 -3.75 -7.79
N THR A 101 -7.79 -3.54 -8.01
CA THR A 101 -6.98 -2.64 -7.18
C THR A 101 -7.55 -1.21 -7.20
N GLY A 102 -7.48 -0.52 -6.06
CA GLY A 102 -7.96 0.87 -5.96
C GLY A 102 -9.39 1.02 -5.45
N LYS A 103 -10.15 -0.07 -5.30
CA LYS A 103 -11.56 -0.01 -4.85
C LYS A 103 -11.78 -0.78 -3.55
N VAL A 104 -12.89 -0.49 -2.87
CA VAL A 104 -13.39 -1.26 -1.72
C VAL A 104 -14.69 -1.93 -2.11
N TYR A 105 -14.93 -3.16 -1.65
CA TYR A 105 -16.21 -3.82 -1.91
C TYR A 105 -17.34 -3.14 -1.13
N CYS A 106 -18.39 -2.70 -1.81
CA CYS A 106 -19.57 -2.22 -1.14
C CYS A 106 -20.51 -3.40 -0.86
N HIS A 107 -20.72 -3.77 0.42
CA HIS A 107 -21.62 -4.87 0.77
C HIS A 107 -23.10 -4.50 0.60
N TRP A 108 -23.42 -3.21 0.58
CA TRP A 108 -24.77 -2.71 0.29
C TRP A 108 -25.12 -2.90 -1.19
N CYS A 109 -24.29 -2.35 -2.08
CA CYS A 109 -24.47 -2.46 -3.53
C CYS A 109 -24.05 -3.84 -4.08
N ARG A 110 -23.33 -4.62 -3.27
CA ARG A 110 -22.70 -5.90 -3.64
C ARG A 110 -21.85 -5.81 -4.90
N SER A 111 -21.02 -4.78 -4.99
CA SER A 111 -20.20 -4.48 -6.17
C SER A 111 -18.92 -3.72 -5.79
N PHE A 112 -17.90 -3.80 -6.66
CA PHE A 112 -16.74 -2.91 -6.64
C PHE A 112 -16.97 -1.66 -7.50
N ASP A 113 -17.93 -1.67 -8.41
CA ASP A 113 -18.19 -0.59 -9.37
C ASP A 113 -19.41 0.25 -8.95
N CYS A 114 -19.33 0.84 -7.75
CA CYS A 114 -20.31 1.80 -7.29
C CYS A 114 -19.59 3.03 -6.72
N ALA A 115 -20.28 4.17 -6.66
CA ALA A 115 -19.72 5.42 -6.15
C ALA A 115 -19.21 5.33 -4.69
N HIS A 116 -19.66 4.33 -3.93
CA HIS A 116 -19.22 4.11 -2.56
C HIS A 116 -17.88 3.39 -2.45
N SER A 117 -17.40 2.78 -3.54
CA SER A 117 -16.20 1.94 -3.52
C SER A 117 -14.89 2.74 -3.44
N GLU A 118 -14.95 4.06 -3.57
CA GLU A 118 -13.80 4.96 -3.61
C GLU A 118 -14.10 6.28 -2.88
N PRO A 119 -13.08 7.02 -2.41
CA PRO A 119 -13.28 8.32 -1.79
C PRO A 119 -13.76 9.35 -2.81
N THR A 120 -14.51 10.34 -2.33
CA THR A 120 -15.01 11.44 -3.17
C THR A 120 -14.06 12.64 -3.21
N THR A 121 -13.16 12.76 -2.22
CA THR A 121 -12.14 13.82 -2.17
C THR A 121 -10.73 13.25 -1.96
N PRO A 122 -9.67 13.92 -2.46
CA PRO A 122 -8.31 13.36 -2.44
C PRO A 122 -7.79 13.13 -1.02
N ARG A 123 -8.34 13.88 -0.07
CA ARG A 123 -7.91 13.92 1.33
C ARG A 123 -8.67 12.93 2.22
N GLN A 124 -9.69 12.27 1.68
CA GLN A 124 -10.41 11.21 2.36
C GLN A 124 -9.62 9.89 2.36
N ALA A 125 -9.82 9.13 3.42
CA ALA A 125 -9.36 7.77 3.56
C ALA A 125 -10.51 6.88 4.06
N PHE A 126 -10.37 5.58 3.84
CA PHE A 126 -11.37 4.61 4.29
C PHE A 126 -11.42 4.59 5.81
N ALA A 127 -12.58 4.90 6.38
CA ALA A 127 -12.80 5.00 7.83
C ALA A 127 -13.39 3.72 8.45
N GLY A 128 -13.82 2.76 7.62
CA GLY A 128 -14.52 1.55 8.05
C GLY A 128 -15.83 1.37 7.30
N TYR A 129 -16.59 0.33 7.68
CA TYR A 129 -17.93 0.08 7.18
C TYR A 129 -19.00 0.62 8.13
N GLY A 130 -20.05 1.20 7.55
CA GLY A 130 -21.28 1.51 8.26
C GLY A 130 -22.14 0.26 8.55
N PRO A 131 -23.25 0.40 9.29
CA PRO A 131 -24.14 -0.70 9.69
C PRO A 131 -24.65 -1.56 8.53
N THR A 132 -24.91 -0.93 7.39
CA THR A 132 -25.41 -1.53 6.15
C THR A 132 -24.32 -2.14 5.27
N GLY A 133 -23.05 -2.09 5.72
CA GLY A 133 -21.92 -2.59 4.95
C GLY A 133 -21.51 -1.67 3.79
N GLN A 134 -21.97 -0.42 3.80
CA GLN A 134 -21.48 0.64 2.92
C GLN A 134 -20.11 1.15 3.41
N PRO A 135 -19.10 1.33 2.53
CA PRO A 135 -17.84 1.97 2.87
C PRO A 135 -18.02 3.40 3.37
N GLY A 136 -17.34 3.75 4.46
CA GLY A 136 -17.25 5.12 4.97
C GLY A 136 -15.94 5.78 4.56
N TRP A 137 -16.03 7.03 4.12
CA TRP A 137 -14.89 7.85 3.67
C TRP A 137 -14.85 9.15 4.45
N ASN A 138 -13.84 9.32 5.31
CA ASN A 138 -13.67 10.51 6.11
C ASN A 138 -12.34 11.19 5.78
N GLU A 139 -12.30 12.51 5.92
CA GLU A 139 -11.06 13.28 5.88
C GLU A 139 -10.04 12.70 6.88
N PHE A 140 -8.80 12.50 6.44
CA PHE A 140 -7.78 11.87 7.30
C PHE A 140 -7.58 12.63 8.63
N THR A 141 -7.69 13.96 8.60
CA THR A 141 -7.64 14.80 9.81
C THR A 141 -8.77 14.47 10.79
N SER A 142 -9.99 14.26 10.29
CA SER A 142 -11.14 13.87 11.11
C SER A 142 -10.96 12.49 11.74
N ILE A 143 -10.41 11.54 10.99
CA ILE A 143 -10.09 10.20 11.52
C ILE A 143 -9.08 10.28 12.68
N LEU A 144 -8.08 11.17 12.58
CA LEU A 144 -7.11 11.39 13.66
C LEU A 144 -7.74 12.10 14.88
N LEU A 145 -8.63 13.07 14.65
CA LEU A 145 -9.37 13.77 15.72
C LEU A 145 -10.23 12.80 16.53
N GLU A 146 -11.05 12.00 15.86
CA GLU A 146 -11.94 11.01 16.50
C GLU A 146 -11.17 10.01 17.37
N ARG A 147 -9.91 9.74 17.02
CA ARG A 147 -9.03 8.82 17.75
C ARG A 147 -8.14 9.52 18.79
N GLY A 148 -8.18 10.85 18.87
CA GLY A 148 -7.33 11.65 19.76
C GLY A 148 -5.83 11.46 19.47
N ASP A 149 -5.41 11.37 18.20
CA ASP A 149 -3.98 11.22 17.88
C ASP A 149 -3.21 12.50 18.30
N PRO A 150 -2.21 12.39 19.20
CA PRO A 150 -1.50 13.56 19.73
C PRO A 150 -0.65 14.29 18.68
N ARG A 151 -0.49 13.71 17.49
CA ARG A 151 0.33 14.25 16.40
C ARG A 151 -0.48 15.10 15.42
N ILE A 152 -1.79 15.30 15.66
CA ILE A 152 -2.65 15.99 14.71
C ILE A 152 -2.19 17.41 14.38
N ASP A 153 -1.61 18.12 15.35
CA ASP A 153 -1.04 19.46 15.15
C ASP A 153 0.05 19.50 14.08
N LEU A 154 0.70 18.36 13.80
CA LEU A 154 1.71 18.25 12.74
C LEU A 154 1.11 18.41 11.33
N LEU A 155 -0.20 18.18 11.16
CA LEU A 155 -0.91 18.40 9.89
C LEU A 155 -1.25 19.87 9.65
N HIS A 156 -1.30 20.70 10.69
CA HIS A 156 -1.67 22.12 10.61
C HIS A 156 -0.48 23.07 10.43
N ARG A 157 0.74 22.53 10.30
CA ARG A 157 1.96 23.33 10.04
C ARG A 157 1.96 23.85 8.60
N ASN A 158 2.70 24.96 8.37
CA ASN A 158 2.91 25.54 7.03
C ASN A 158 3.40 24.52 5.98
N THR A 159 4.10 23.48 6.43
CA THR A 159 4.40 22.28 5.65
C THR A 159 3.91 21.08 6.47
N PRO A 160 2.75 20.50 6.13
CA PRO A 160 2.20 19.38 6.89
C PRO A 160 3.16 18.19 6.91
N ALA A 161 3.31 17.57 8.08
CA ALA A 161 4.06 16.34 8.18
C ALA A 161 3.24 15.18 7.61
N THR A 162 3.88 14.24 6.91
CA THR A 162 3.23 12.97 6.58
C THR A 162 3.14 12.11 7.83
N LEU A 163 1.91 11.78 8.21
CA LEU A 163 1.57 10.88 9.31
C LEU A 163 1.03 9.57 8.77
N THR A 164 1.06 8.56 9.63
CA THR A 164 0.44 7.27 9.34
C THR A 164 -0.38 6.79 10.53
N LEU A 165 -1.47 6.07 10.22
CA LEU A 165 -2.35 5.44 11.20
C LEU A 165 -2.59 3.99 10.80
N VAL A 166 -2.34 3.05 11.71
CA VAL A 166 -2.62 1.62 11.48
C VAL A 166 -3.90 1.23 12.21
N GLN A 167 -4.81 0.58 11.51
CA GLN A 167 -6.09 0.10 12.04
C GLN A 167 -6.24 -1.40 11.80
N SER A 168 -6.83 -2.11 12.75
CA SER A 168 -7.16 -3.53 12.57
C SER A 168 -8.43 -3.71 11.72
N GLY A 169 -8.54 -4.86 11.04
CA GLY A 169 -9.77 -5.21 10.33
C GLY A 169 -11.00 -5.33 11.24
N HIS A 170 -10.80 -5.63 12.53
CA HIS A 170 -11.88 -5.62 13.51
C HIS A 170 -12.42 -4.21 13.73
N GLU A 171 -11.54 -3.23 13.95
CA GLU A 171 -11.95 -1.81 14.08
C GLU A 171 -12.71 -1.33 12.85
N LEU A 172 -12.24 -1.68 11.66
CA LEU A 172 -12.87 -1.25 10.40
C LEU A 172 -14.23 -1.90 10.11
N ALA A 173 -14.52 -3.04 10.74
CA ALA A 173 -15.78 -3.77 10.59
C ALA A 173 -16.67 -3.68 11.84
N ASP A 174 -16.30 -2.86 12.83
CA ASP A 174 -16.95 -2.83 14.14
C ASP A 174 -18.42 -2.42 14.01
N GLY A 175 -18.67 -1.33 13.28
CA GLY A 175 -20.00 -0.81 12.98
C GLY A 175 -20.83 -1.67 12.02
N GLN A 176 -20.24 -2.63 11.30
CA GLN A 176 -20.92 -3.45 10.29
C GLN A 176 -21.76 -4.57 10.94
N LEU A 177 -23.00 -4.74 10.51
CA LEU A 177 -23.87 -5.82 10.97
C LEU A 177 -23.57 -7.15 10.26
N ALA A 178 -23.87 -8.28 10.91
CA ALA A 178 -23.60 -9.62 10.38
C ALA A 178 -24.31 -9.90 9.05
N THR A 179 -25.56 -9.44 8.92
CA THR A 179 -26.37 -9.57 7.69
C THR A 179 -25.76 -8.82 6.51
N TYR A 180 -25.02 -7.75 6.78
CA TYR A 180 -24.42 -6.87 5.77
C TYR A 180 -22.92 -7.09 5.59
N GLY A 181 -22.46 -8.35 5.70
CA GLY A 181 -21.14 -8.73 5.23
C GLY A 181 -20.02 -8.75 6.26
N LYS A 182 -20.29 -8.50 7.57
CA LYS A 182 -19.27 -8.58 8.64
C LYS A 182 -18.51 -9.92 8.66
N ARG A 183 -19.17 -11.01 8.23
CA ARG A 183 -18.59 -12.36 8.13
C ARG A 183 -18.45 -12.84 6.68
N SER A 184 -18.63 -11.96 5.70
CA SER A 184 -18.51 -12.31 4.30
C SER A 184 -17.06 -12.68 3.97
N GLY A 185 -16.91 -13.75 3.18
CA GLY A 185 -15.63 -14.16 2.61
C GLY A 185 -15.32 -13.54 1.26
N VAL A 186 -16.21 -12.67 0.75
CA VAL A 186 -16.06 -12.01 -0.56
C VAL A 186 -14.89 -11.05 -0.54
N TYR A 187 -14.89 -10.14 0.43
CA TYR A 187 -13.86 -9.14 0.61
C TYR A 187 -13.63 -8.92 2.10
N ARG A 188 -12.48 -9.35 2.60
CA ARG A 188 -12.14 -9.23 4.02
C ARG A 188 -10.94 -8.33 4.21
N ILE A 189 -11.15 -7.18 4.87
CA ILE A 189 -10.08 -6.31 5.31
C ILE A 189 -9.49 -6.90 6.60
N LEU A 190 -8.20 -7.25 6.58
CA LEU A 190 -7.48 -7.76 7.74
C LEU A 190 -6.80 -6.63 8.53
N GLY A 191 -6.49 -5.53 7.87
CA GLY A 191 -5.99 -4.30 8.48
C GLY A 191 -5.71 -3.25 7.42
N GLN A 192 -5.44 -2.03 7.88
CA GLN A 192 -5.16 -0.89 7.03
C GLN A 192 -4.03 -0.05 7.61
N THR A 193 -3.24 0.56 6.74
CA THR A 193 -2.43 1.74 7.07
C THR A 193 -2.95 2.92 6.26
N ILE A 194 -3.44 3.96 6.93
CA ILE A 194 -3.69 5.26 6.30
C ILE A 194 -2.38 6.04 6.27
N VAL A 195 -2.12 6.71 5.16
CA VAL A 195 -0.98 7.60 4.97
C VAL A 195 -1.51 8.96 4.55
N GLY A 196 -1.17 10.01 5.28
CA GLY A 196 -1.56 11.36 4.90
C GLY A 196 -0.95 12.45 5.80
N TYR A 197 -0.89 13.69 5.36
CA TYR A 197 -1.06 14.04 3.96
C TYR A 197 0.24 13.79 3.18
N LEU A 198 0.05 13.33 1.95
CA LEU A 198 1.06 13.33 0.88
C LEU A 198 0.85 14.60 0.05
N SER A 199 1.83 14.97 -0.79
CA SER A 199 1.76 16.19 -1.60
C SER A 199 2.03 15.87 -3.07
N ALA A 200 1.01 16.05 -3.90
CA ALA A 200 1.11 15.93 -5.34
C ALA A 200 1.78 17.20 -5.93
N GLY A 201 2.80 17.01 -6.77
CA GLY A 201 3.45 18.09 -7.50
C GLY A 201 4.46 18.93 -6.69
N LYS A 202 4.99 19.98 -7.33
CA LYS A 202 6.12 20.77 -6.80
C LYS A 202 5.77 21.71 -5.64
N ASN A 203 4.47 22.02 -5.44
CA ASN A 203 4.04 23.02 -4.48
C ASN A 203 3.32 22.39 -3.29
N SER A 204 4.09 21.71 -2.43
CA SER A 204 3.62 21.00 -1.24
C SER A 204 3.02 21.88 -0.14
N ARG A 205 3.02 23.20 -0.30
CA ARG A 205 2.44 24.16 0.66
C ARG A 205 0.94 24.37 0.50
N ARG A 206 0.37 24.08 -0.67
CA ARG A 206 -1.08 24.26 -0.91
C ARG A 206 -1.84 23.03 -0.45
N ALA A 207 -2.85 23.23 0.39
CA ALA A 207 -3.72 22.16 0.88
C ALA A 207 -4.47 21.41 -0.23
N GLU A 208 -4.73 22.08 -1.36
CA GLU A 208 -5.34 21.50 -2.56
C GLU A 208 -4.48 20.40 -3.19
N ASN A 209 -3.15 20.44 -2.96
CA ASN A 209 -2.23 19.43 -3.46
C ASN A 209 -2.09 18.23 -2.52
N HIS A 210 -2.78 18.26 -1.38
CA HIS A 210 -2.68 17.22 -0.38
C HIS A 210 -3.68 16.10 -0.63
N TYR A 211 -3.22 14.88 -0.39
CA TYR A 211 -4.05 13.71 -0.55
C TYR A 211 -3.68 12.65 0.50
N ALA A 212 -4.60 11.71 0.72
CA ALA A 212 -4.45 10.59 1.64
C ALA A 212 -4.60 9.27 0.90
N LEU A 213 -3.92 8.24 1.40
CA LEU A 213 -3.98 6.89 0.85
C LEU A 213 -4.39 5.90 1.93
N SER A 214 -5.26 4.95 1.56
CA SER A 214 -5.62 3.78 2.36
C SER A 214 -4.90 2.55 1.81
N LEU A 215 -3.92 2.03 2.54
CA LEU A 215 -3.18 0.82 2.21
C LEU A 215 -3.78 -0.37 2.97
N GLN A 216 -4.63 -1.15 2.32
CA GLN A 216 -5.41 -2.21 2.95
C GLN A 216 -4.82 -3.59 2.69
N ALA A 217 -4.59 -4.36 3.75
CA ALA A 217 -4.31 -5.79 3.66
C ALA A 217 -5.64 -6.54 3.52
N VAL A 218 -5.91 -7.03 2.32
CA VAL A 218 -7.20 -7.62 1.95
C VAL A 218 -7.05 -9.08 1.59
N GLN A 219 -8.06 -9.86 1.95
CA GLN A 219 -8.21 -11.22 1.48
C GLN A 219 -9.54 -11.31 0.74
N ALA A 220 -9.45 -11.35 -0.58
CA ALA A 220 -10.58 -11.62 -1.47
C ALA A 220 -10.68 -13.13 -1.70
N GLY A 221 -11.87 -13.59 -2.09
CA GLY A 221 -12.06 -14.97 -2.51
C GLY A 221 -12.02 -15.99 -1.37
N SER A 222 -13.20 -16.35 -0.88
CA SER A 222 -13.49 -17.41 0.11
C SER A 222 -12.78 -17.28 1.46
N GLY A 223 -12.02 -16.20 1.70
CA GLY A 223 -11.16 -16.04 2.86
C GLY A 223 -9.98 -17.03 2.91
N ARG A 224 -9.64 -17.69 1.79
CA ARG A 224 -8.53 -18.64 1.69
C ARG A 224 -7.45 -18.26 0.68
N GLY A 225 -7.68 -17.23 -0.14
CA GLY A 225 -6.69 -16.70 -1.07
C GLY A 225 -5.51 -16.00 -0.38
N PRO A 226 -4.46 -15.63 -1.14
CA PRO A 226 -3.36 -14.82 -0.63
C PRO A 226 -3.85 -13.49 -0.06
N ILE A 227 -3.07 -12.91 0.85
CA ILE A 227 -3.34 -11.56 1.35
C ILE A 227 -2.70 -10.56 0.39
N SER A 228 -3.52 -9.75 -0.25
CA SER A 228 -3.08 -8.72 -1.18
C SER A 228 -3.04 -7.36 -0.49
N LEU A 229 -2.15 -6.48 -0.96
CA LEU A 229 -2.14 -5.08 -0.55
C LEU A 229 -2.92 -4.26 -1.58
N ASN A 230 -4.05 -3.71 -1.16
CA ASN A 230 -4.86 -2.79 -1.94
C ASN A 230 -4.49 -1.33 -1.61
N ILE A 231 -4.42 -0.46 -2.61
CA ILE A 231 -4.02 0.93 -2.46
C ILE A 231 -5.16 1.80 -2.98
N ILE A 232 -5.83 2.52 -2.08
CA ILE A 232 -7.01 3.31 -2.43
C ILE A 232 -6.76 4.78 -2.11
N GLY A 233 -7.24 5.64 -2.99
CA GLY A 233 -7.14 7.08 -2.90
C GLY A 233 -7.06 7.66 -4.31
N HIS A 234 -7.20 8.97 -4.41
CA HIS A 234 -7.02 9.67 -5.67
C HIS A 234 -6.21 10.94 -5.46
N LEU A 235 -5.62 11.41 -6.54
CA LEU A 235 -4.86 12.64 -6.55
C LEU A 235 -5.82 13.83 -6.72
N PRO A 236 -5.33 15.04 -6.44
CA PRO A 236 -6.05 16.27 -6.74
C PRO A 236 -6.44 16.43 -8.21
N ASP A 237 -5.69 15.81 -9.12
CA ASP A 237 -5.96 15.81 -10.57
C ASP A 237 -6.91 14.69 -11.03
N GLY A 238 -7.48 13.92 -10.09
CA GLY A 238 -8.43 12.84 -10.36
C GLY A 238 -7.79 11.50 -10.73
N ARG A 239 -6.45 11.40 -10.87
CA ARG A 239 -5.79 10.11 -11.10
C ARG A 239 -5.84 9.22 -9.87
N SER A 240 -5.75 7.90 -10.07
CA SER A 240 -5.68 6.94 -8.97
C SER A 240 -4.40 7.11 -8.15
N GLY A 241 -4.52 6.95 -6.83
CA GLY A 241 -3.37 6.96 -5.91
C GLY A 241 -2.32 5.90 -6.25
N LEU A 242 -2.73 4.78 -6.86
CA LEU A 242 -1.80 3.73 -7.33
C LEU A 242 -0.89 4.26 -8.45
N GLN A 243 -1.47 4.91 -9.48
CA GLN A 243 -0.72 5.44 -10.61
C GLN A 243 0.30 6.51 -10.17
N SER A 244 -0.04 7.35 -9.18
CA SER A 244 0.90 8.36 -8.66
C SER A 244 2.11 7.77 -7.95
N VAL A 245 1.88 6.74 -7.12
CA VAL A 245 2.98 6.06 -6.41
C VAL A 245 3.92 5.37 -7.40
N GLU A 246 3.38 4.90 -8.53
CA GLU A 246 4.14 4.25 -9.60
C GLU A 246 4.91 5.25 -10.49
N GLU A 247 4.32 6.40 -10.81
CA GLU A 247 4.84 7.30 -11.83
C GLU A 247 5.65 8.49 -11.27
N PHE A 248 5.32 9.07 -10.10
CA PHE A 248 5.75 10.44 -9.79
C PHE A 248 6.41 10.70 -8.42
N GLU A 249 6.09 9.99 -7.35
CA GLU A 249 6.39 10.56 -6.01
C GLU A 249 7.63 10.07 -5.26
N SER A 250 7.99 8.79 -5.30
CA SER A 250 9.19 8.30 -4.60
C SER A 250 9.46 6.83 -4.90
N PRO A 251 10.56 6.48 -5.58
CA PRO A 251 10.95 5.07 -5.77
C PRO A 251 11.09 4.31 -4.44
N ARG A 252 11.42 5.01 -3.34
CA ARG A 252 11.54 4.44 -1.99
C ARG A 252 10.19 4.10 -1.38
N LEU A 253 9.15 4.89 -1.66
CA LEU A 253 7.79 4.62 -1.21
C LEU A 253 7.26 3.38 -1.93
N LEU A 254 7.39 3.35 -3.25
CA LEU A 254 6.97 2.21 -4.08
C LEU A 254 7.68 0.92 -3.66
N ASP A 255 9.00 0.95 -3.43
CA ASP A 255 9.75 -0.21 -2.92
C ASP A 255 9.24 -0.68 -1.55
N SER A 256 8.97 0.26 -0.64
CA SER A 256 8.43 -0.05 0.70
C SER A 256 7.06 -0.73 0.61
N ILE A 257 6.19 -0.25 -0.28
CA ILE A 257 4.86 -0.80 -0.54
C ILE A 257 4.97 -2.18 -1.18
N ARG A 258 5.79 -2.36 -2.22
CA ARG A 258 6.02 -3.66 -2.88
C ARG A 258 6.60 -4.70 -1.92
N LYS A 259 7.51 -4.28 -1.02
CA LYS A 259 8.04 -5.15 0.03
C LYS A 259 6.97 -5.58 1.03
N ALA A 260 6.09 -4.65 1.44
CA ALA A 260 4.97 -4.98 2.30
C ALA A 260 3.96 -5.91 1.61
N ALA A 261 3.65 -5.67 0.33
CA ALA A 261 2.76 -6.52 -0.46
C ALA A 261 3.27 -7.96 -0.55
N ARG A 262 4.58 -8.15 -0.85
CA ARG A 262 5.22 -9.48 -0.84
C ARG A 262 5.15 -10.15 0.55
N HIS A 263 5.51 -9.42 1.60
CA HIS A 263 5.41 -9.97 2.95
C HIS A 263 3.98 -10.37 3.32
N LEU A 264 2.96 -9.66 2.86
CA LEU A 264 1.56 -10.01 3.09
C LEU A 264 1.16 -11.26 2.32
N SER A 265 1.53 -11.38 1.04
CA SER A 265 1.23 -12.56 0.23
C SER A 265 1.87 -13.82 0.79
N ASP A 266 3.05 -13.68 1.41
CA ASP A 266 3.81 -14.78 1.99
C ASP A 266 3.32 -15.20 3.39
N ILE A 267 2.31 -14.52 3.96
CA ILE A 267 1.73 -14.92 5.24
C ILE A 267 0.95 -16.22 5.06
N ASP A 268 1.64 -17.33 5.35
CA ASP A 268 1.01 -18.62 5.55
C ASP A 268 0.95 -19.00 7.04
N VAL A 269 -0.23 -19.46 7.45
CA VAL A 269 -0.54 -19.97 8.79
C VAL A 269 -1.14 -21.38 8.73
N SER A 270 -1.10 -22.04 7.57
CA SER A 270 -1.64 -23.38 7.32
C SER A 270 -1.08 -24.43 8.30
N LEU A 271 0.21 -24.35 8.61
CA LEU A 271 0.92 -25.26 9.52
C LEU A 271 0.53 -25.09 11.00
N LEU A 272 -0.20 -24.04 11.37
CA LEU A 272 -0.58 -23.79 12.76
C LEU A 272 -1.91 -24.46 13.13
N PRO A 273 -2.15 -24.77 14.42
CA PRO A 273 -3.44 -25.28 14.89
C PRO A 273 -4.58 -24.30 14.57
N LYS A 274 -5.75 -24.81 14.11
CA LYS A 274 -6.92 -24.00 13.69
C LYS A 274 -7.28 -22.88 14.67
N ARG A 275 -7.25 -23.16 15.98
CA ARG A 275 -7.53 -22.19 17.06
C ARG A 275 -6.58 -20.99 17.10
N ARG A 276 -5.33 -21.14 16.63
CA ARG A 276 -4.30 -20.10 16.63
C ARG A 276 -4.16 -19.37 15.29
N ARG A 277 -4.61 -19.98 14.18
CA ARG A 277 -4.45 -19.42 12.82
C ARG A 277 -4.95 -17.99 12.69
N GLY A 278 -6.16 -17.70 13.16
CA GLY A 278 -6.76 -16.37 13.03
C GLY A 278 -5.97 -15.29 13.77
N ARG A 279 -5.61 -15.54 15.03
CA ARG A 279 -4.84 -14.61 15.86
C ARG A 279 -3.45 -14.37 15.30
N GLU A 280 -2.76 -15.44 14.88
CA GLU A 280 -1.43 -15.32 14.31
C GLU A 280 -1.42 -14.59 12.97
N LYS A 281 -2.40 -14.89 12.10
CA LYS A 281 -2.59 -14.17 10.83
C LYS A 281 -2.78 -12.68 11.08
N GLN A 282 -3.68 -12.33 12.00
CA GLN A 282 -3.93 -10.94 12.36
C GLN A 282 -2.67 -10.25 12.89
N ARG A 283 -1.91 -10.91 13.77
CA ARG A 283 -0.65 -10.40 14.31
C ARG A 283 0.35 -10.09 13.19
N ARG A 284 0.61 -11.05 12.31
CA ARG A 284 1.57 -10.90 11.20
C ARG A 284 1.16 -9.80 10.23
N VAL A 285 -0.13 -9.69 9.89
CA VAL A 285 -0.65 -8.62 9.05
C VAL A 285 -0.39 -7.25 9.69
N LEU A 286 -0.77 -7.06 10.95
CA LEU A 286 -0.58 -5.78 11.64
C LEU A 286 0.90 -5.44 11.82
N ASP A 287 1.76 -6.42 12.07
CA ASP A 287 3.19 -6.19 12.19
C ASP A 287 3.80 -5.74 10.86
N THR A 288 3.37 -6.31 9.73
CA THR A 288 3.76 -5.85 8.39
C THR A 288 3.27 -4.43 8.11
N LEU A 289 2.02 -4.12 8.43
CA LEU A 289 1.44 -2.78 8.27
C LEU A 289 2.13 -1.72 9.14
N ARG A 290 2.46 -2.04 10.40
CA ARG A 290 3.24 -1.17 11.31
C ARG A 290 4.67 -0.96 10.83
N ARG A 291 5.30 -1.97 10.23
CA ARG A 291 6.63 -1.81 9.61
C ARG A 291 6.54 -0.87 8.40
N LEU A 292 5.53 -1.03 7.56
CA LEU A 292 5.27 -0.16 6.43
C LEU A 292 5.06 1.30 6.90
N SER A 293 4.15 1.52 7.85
CA SER A 293 3.89 2.84 8.45
C SER A 293 5.18 3.53 8.92
N ARG A 294 5.99 2.85 9.74
CA ARG A 294 7.27 3.40 10.23
C ARG A 294 8.26 3.73 9.11
N ASN A 295 8.31 2.91 8.07
CA ASN A 295 9.19 3.13 6.92
C ASN A 295 8.74 4.34 6.10
N ILE A 296 7.44 4.49 5.86
CA ILE A 296 6.86 5.64 5.14
C ILE A 296 7.17 6.93 5.89
N GLU A 297 6.85 7.00 7.18
CA GLU A 297 7.15 8.20 7.98
C GLU A 297 8.65 8.51 7.99
N ARG A 298 9.52 7.50 8.01
CA ARG A 298 10.98 7.68 7.95
C ARG A 298 11.40 8.28 6.60
N ILE A 299 10.86 7.80 5.48
CA ILE A 299 11.16 8.32 4.14
C ILE A 299 10.83 9.81 4.07
N TYR A 300 9.61 10.19 4.45
CA TYR A 300 9.16 11.58 4.38
C TYR A 300 9.89 12.48 5.39
N ARG A 301 10.12 12.02 6.62
CA ARG A 301 10.95 12.77 7.60
C ARG A 301 12.36 13.06 7.07
N GLN A 302 12.98 12.10 6.37
CA GLN A 302 14.30 12.30 5.77
C GLN A 302 14.27 13.26 4.58
N GLN A 303 13.21 13.22 3.77
CA GLN A 303 13.03 14.15 2.65
C GLN A 303 12.85 15.58 3.17
N THR A 304 11.98 15.82 4.16
CA THR A 304 11.77 17.15 4.77
C THR A 304 13.06 17.70 5.38
N ARG A 305 13.87 16.87 6.05
CA ARG A 305 15.18 17.30 6.58
C ARG A 305 16.15 17.71 5.47
N ARG A 306 16.17 16.99 4.35
CA ARG A 306 17.05 17.31 3.21
C ARG A 306 16.60 18.57 2.49
N THR A 307 15.30 18.80 2.32
CA THR A 307 14.76 20.00 1.69
C THR A 307 14.97 21.23 2.58
N GLN A 308 14.72 21.13 3.89
CA GLN A 308 15.07 22.19 4.83
C GLN A 308 16.56 22.51 4.77
N HIS A 309 17.44 21.49 4.75
CA HIS A 309 18.87 21.73 4.60
C HIS A 309 19.23 22.43 3.28
N SER A 310 18.52 22.11 2.19
CA SER A 310 18.68 22.80 0.91
C SER A 310 18.15 24.24 0.96
N GLU A 311 16.99 24.48 1.55
CA GLU A 311 16.40 25.82 1.73
C GLU A 311 17.28 26.68 2.66
N THR A 312 17.84 26.11 3.73
CA THR A 312 18.83 26.77 4.58
C THR A 312 20.09 27.12 3.80
N ARG A 313 20.55 26.27 2.87
CA ARG A 313 21.69 26.58 1.96
C ARG A 313 21.35 27.63 0.90
N HIS A 314 20.09 27.77 0.50
CA HIS A 314 19.67 28.80 -0.45
C HIS A 314 19.42 30.15 0.24
N ARG A 315 18.87 30.15 1.46
CA ARG A 315 18.69 31.35 2.28
C ARG A 315 20.01 31.85 2.85
N ASN A 316 20.87 30.95 3.30
CA ASN A 316 22.25 31.28 3.60
C ASN A 316 23.03 31.26 2.27
N LYS A 317 23.03 32.39 1.55
CA LYS A 317 23.90 32.58 0.36
C LYS A 317 25.40 32.37 0.65
N ALA A 318 25.78 32.22 1.91
CA ALA A 318 27.04 31.61 2.29
C ALA A 318 26.96 30.08 2.07
N ARG A 319 27.71 29.57 1.09
CA ARG A 319 28.21 28.18 1.04
C ARG A 319 28.69 27.76 2.45
N PRO A 320 28.92 26.47 2.77
CA PRO A 320 29.47 26.08 4.07
C PRO A 320 30.92 26.59 4.23
N SER A 321 31.06 27.91 4.38
CA SER A 321 32.25 28.70 4.55
C SER A 321 32.61 28.68 6.02
N SER A 322 31.68 28.78 6.97
CA SER A 322 32.03 28.90 8.39
C SER A 322 33.00 27.82 8.88
N LYS A 323 32.80 26.55 8.50
CA LYS A 323 33.74 25.48 8.85
C LYS A 323 34.99 25.45 7.96
N ALA A 324 34.86 25.71 6.67
CA ALA A 324 36.00 25.77 5.76
C ALA A 324 36.96 26.93 6.09
N LEU A 325 36.39 28.06 6.50
CA LEU A 325 37.02 29.31 6.88
C LEU A 325 37.65 29.16 8.25
N ALA A 326 36.96 28.58 9.24
CA ALA A 326 37.56 28.23 10.52
C ALA A 326 38.73 27.23 10.36
N ASP A 327 38.55 26.20 9.52
CA ASP A 327 39.62 25.24 9.20
C ASP A 327 40.78 25.93 8.47
N ALA A 328 40.52 26.93 7.61
CA ALA A 328 41.55 27.71 6.90
C ALA A 328 42.28 28.73 7.77
N LEU A 329 41.58 29.42 8.68
CA LEU A 329 42.17 30.34 9.65
C LEU A 329 43.05 29.59 10.66
N GLY A 330 42.64 28.38 11.06
CA GLY A 330 43.40 27.51 11.95
C GLY A 330 44.46 26.64 11.26
N ALA A 331 44.57 26.67 9.93
CA ALA A 331 45.50 25.83 9.20
C ALA A 331 46.96 26.27 9.37
N LYS A 332 47.84 25.30 9.64
CA LYS A 332 49.29 25.50 9.59
C LYS A 332 49.73 25.79 8.16
N GLU A 333 50.78 26.56 7.99
CA GLU A 333 51.34 26.88 6.65
C GLU A 333 51.71 25.63 5.86
N SER A 334 52.15 24.59 6.54
CA SER A 334 52.46 23.28 5.95
C SER A 334 51.24 22.56 5.35
N SER A 335 50.03 23.03 5.63
CA SER A 335 48.75 22.47 5.18
C SER A 335 48.05 23.34 4.13
N ILE A 336 48.72 24.40 3.65
CA ILE A 336 48.21 25.33 2.64
C ILE A 336 49.06 25.21 1.38
N TYR A 337 48.40 25.07 0.25
CA TYR A 337 49.00 24.91 -1.06
C TYR A 337 48.35 25.83 -2.08
N ARG A 338 49.07 26.10 -3.17
CA ARG A 338 48.56 26.74 -4.37
C ARG A 338 48.40 25.70 -5.46
N ASP A 339 47.18 25.59 -6.00
CA ASP A 339 46.94 24.82 -7.21
C ASP A 339 47.48 25.58 -8.42
N VAL A 340 48.39 24.96 -9.16
CA VAL A 340 49.07 25.56 -10.31
C VAL A 340 48.18 25.56 -11.55
N GLU A 341 47.28 24.58 -11.68
CA GLU A 341 46.43 24.42 -12.86
C GLU A 341 45.27 25.43 -12.82
N GLU A 342 44.60 25.52 -11.68
CA GLU A 342 43.38 26.32 -11.52
C GLU A 342 43.62 27.67 -10.84
N ASN A 343 44.86 27.95 -10.42
CA ASN A 343 45.24 29.15 -9.70
C ASN A 343 44.34 29.39 -8.46
N THR A 344 44.11 28.35 -7.66
CA THR A 344 43.27 28.38 -6.46
C THR A 344 44.05 28.01 -5.20
N TRP A 345 43.58 28.50 -4.05
CA TRP A 345 44.15 28.17 -2.75
C TRP A 345 43.56 26.87 -2.22
N ILE A 346 44.44 25.98 -1.77
CA ILE A 346 44.10 24.64 -1.29
C ILE A 346 44.46 24.55 0.18
N VAL A 347 43.48 24.30 1.04
CA VAL A 347 43.67 24.14 2.48
C VAL A 347 43.30 22.71 2.87
N LEU A 348 44.23 21.99 3.48
CA LEU A 348 43.99 20.65 4.02
C LEU A 348 43.36 20.75 5.41
N GLY A 349 42.08 20.42 5.49
CA GLY A 349 41.29 20.34 6.71
C GLY A 349 41.20 18.91 7.29
N PRO A 350 40.51 18.75 8.43
CA PRO A 350 40.40 17.46 9.13
C PRO A 350 39.71 16.37 8.27
N ARG A 351 40.08 15.10 8.50
CA ARG A 351 39.50 13.91 7.81
C ARG A 351 39.66 13.94 6.28
N ASN A 352 40.84 14.33 5.80
CA ASN A 352 41.19 14.42 4.38
C ASN A 352 40.26 15.34 3.57
N ARG A 353 39.64 16.32 4.24
CA ARG A 353 38.84 17.33 3.57
C ARG A 353 39.78 18.39 3.03
N VAL A 354 39.60 18.73 1.76
CA VAL A 354 40.35 19.75 1.06
C VAL A 354 39.39 20.88 0.74
N HIS A 355 39.75 22.08 1.17
CA HIS A 355 38.99 23.30 0.94
C HIS A 355 39.68 24.10 -0.14
N ILE A 356 38.90 24.56 -1.12
CA ILE A 356 39.39 25.31 -2.29
C ILE A 356 38.84 26.73 -2.20
N PHE A 357 39.72 27.71 -2.26
CA PHE A 357 39.39 29.14 -2.20
C PHE A 357 39.95 29.88 -3.41
N ASN A 358 39.32 31.00 -3.78
CA ASN A 358 39.89 31.93 -4.75
C ASN A 358 40.84 32.93 -4.07
N ASP A 359 41.45 33.82 -4.85
CA ASP A 359 42.37 34.85 -4.34
C ASP A 359 41.69 35.91 -3.45
N ALA A 360 40.38 36.08 -3.61
CA ALA A 360 39.58 36.95 -2.76
C ALA A 360 39.21 36.30 -1.41
N GLY A 361 39.72 35.10 -1.08
CA GLY A 361 39.39 34.40 0.17
C GLY A 361 37.99 33.78 0.18
N LEU A 362 37.26 33.80 -0.94
CA LEU A 362 35.95 33.19 -1.05
C LEU A 362 36.07 31.69 -1.27
N HIS A 363 35.28 30.93 -0.50
CA HIS A 363 35.21 29.48 -0.59
C HIS A 363 34.55 29.03 -1.90
N ILE A 364 35.31 28.34 -2.75
CA ILE A 364 34.81 27.75 -3.99
C ILE A 364 34.15 26.42 -3.69
N THR A 365 34.84 25.47 -3.06
CA THR A 365 34.27 24.15 -2.77
C THR A 365 35.09 23.38 -1.74
N SER A 366 34.51 22.32 -1.20
CA SER A 366 35.22 21.36 -0.34
C SER A 366 35.01 19.95 -0.83
N VAL A 367 36.10 19.19 -0.94
CA VAL A 367 36.10 17.81 -1.43
C VAL A 367 36.88 16.93 -0.46
N VAL A 368 36.46 15.68 -0.27
CA VAL A 368 37.27 14.71 0.48
C VAL A 368 38.10 13.93 -0.54
N TYR A 369 39.42 14.06 -0.46
CA TYR A 369 40.33 13.29 -1.29
C TYR A 369 40.86 12.08 -0.52
N PRO A 370 41.06 10.91 -1.18
CA PRO A 370 41.88 9.85 -0.63
C PRO A 370 43.29 10.38 -0.28
N PRO A 371 43.93 9.93 0.81
CA PRO A 371 45.28 10.35 1.20
C PRO A 371 46.30 10.24 0.06
N GLU A 372 46.16 9.22 -0.78
CA GLU A 372 47.03 8.93 -1.92
C GLU A 372 46.91 10.03 -2.99
N THR A 373 45.70 10.56 -3.21
CA THR A 373 45.47 11.64 -4.18
C THR A 373 46.10 12.96 -3.72
N VAL A 374 46.00 13.27 -2.42
CA VAL A 374 46.65 14.46 -1.85
C VAL A 374 48.16 14.34 -2.01
N ARG A 375 48.75 13.19 -1.61
CA ARG A 375 50.19 12.93 -1.78
C ARG A 375 50.60 13.07 -3.23
N HIS A 376 49.90 12.43 -4.16
CA HIS A 376 50.22 12.47 -5.59
C HIS A 376 50.18 13.90 -6.17
N ARG A 377 49.19 14.72 -5.78
CA ARG A 377 49.10 16.12 -6.25
C ARG A 377 50.21 17.00 -5.67
N THR A 378 50.64 16.75 -4.43
CA THR A 378 51.78 17.46 -3.82
C THR A 378 53.12 17.01 -4.39
N THR A 379 53.35 15.71 -4.63
CA THR A 379 54.64 15.19 -5.11
C THR A 379 54.87 15.45 -6.60
N ARG A 380 53.81 15.48 -7.43
CA ARG A 380 53.90 15.85 -8.85
C ARG A 380 53.92 17.36 -9.12
N GLY A 381 54.01 18.19 -8.08
CA GLY A 381 54.09 19.65 -8.22
C GLY A 381 52.80 20.33 -8.71
N LYS A 382 51.66 19.63 -8.74
CA LYS A 382 50.36 20.24 -9.05
C LYS A 382 49.91 21.19 -7.94
N TRP A 383 50.20 20.81 -6.70
CA TRP A 383 49.97 21.64 -5.51
C TRP A 383 51.30 22.05 -4.92
N MET A 384 51.65 23.32 -5.09
CA MET A 384 52.93 23.86 -4.65
C MET A 384 52.78 24.62 -3.34
N ARG A 385 53.88 24.67 -2.56
CA ARG A 385 53.93 25.54 -1.39
C ARG A 385 53.96 27.01 -1.86
N PRO A 386 53.05 27.86 -1.36
CA PRO A 386 53.02 29.27 -1.72
C PRO A 386 54.26 29.98 -1.18
N LYS A 387 54.69 31.05 -1.86
CA LYS A 387 55.69 31.98 -1.32
C LYS A 387 55.08 32.76 -0.12
N PRO A 388 55.89 33.29 0.82
CA PRO A 388 55.40 33.98 2.01
C PRO A 388 54.45 35.15 1.70
N GLY A 389 54.83 36.05 0.77
CA GLY A 389 54.02 37.23 0.44
C GLY A 389 52.58 36.92 -0.03
N PRO A 390 52.39 36.05 -1.06
CA PRO A 390 51.05 35.63 -1.48
C PRO A 390 50.23 34.94 -0.40
N LEU A 391 50.86 34.18 0.49
CA LEU A 391 50.19 33.48 1.58
C LEU A 391 49.63 34.46 2.62
N ASP A 392 50.39 35.51 2.94
CA ASP A 392 49.96 36.56 3.87
C ASP A 392 48.76 37.34 3.31
N SER A 393 48.80 37.68 2.01
CA SER A 393 47.66 38.30 1.32
C SER A 393 46.42 37.42 1.38
N PHE A 394 46.55 36.11 1.13
CA PHE A 394 45.44 35.17 1.23
C PHE A 394 44.86 35.10 2.64
N ARG A 395 45.70 35.04 3.68
CA ARG A 395 45.26 35.06 5.08
C ARG A 395 44.51 36.35 5.43
N LYS A 396 44.95 37.48 4.90
CA LYS A 396 44.25 38.76 5.05
C LYS A 396 42.87 38.72 4.40
N SER A 397 42.78 38.25 3.15
CA SER A 397 41.50 38.08 2.45
C SER A 397 40.54 37.14 3.19
N LEU A 398 41.03 36.03 3.78
CA LEU A 398 40.20 35.13 4.58
C LEU A 398 39.59 35.81 5.80
N ARG A 399 40.35 36.67 6.49
CA ARG A 399 39.85 37.41 7.68
C ARG A 399 38.81 38.47 7.30
N GLU A 400 39.00 39.16 6.18
CA GLU A 400 38.03 40.13 5.66
C GLU A 400 36.72 39.46 5.19
N THR A 401 36.78 38.16 4.86
CA THR A 401 35.64 37.35 4.41
C THR A 401 34.91 36.63 5.55
N ASP A 402 35.37 36.77 6.81
CA ASP A 402 34.70 36.24 8.01
C ASP A 402 33.80 37.32 8.63
N PRO A 403 32.49 37.38 8.33
CA PRO A 403 31.54 38.18 9.10
C PRO A 403 31.26 37.45 10.42
N GLY A 404 32.27 37.39 11.29
CA GLY A 404 32.16 36.83 12.62
C GLY A 404 31.72 37.90 13.62
N ASP A 405 30.46 37.79 14.05
CA ASP A 405 29.91 38.28 15.33
C ASP A 405 30.07 39.78 15.64
N GLY A 406 28.94 40.50 15.60
CA GLY A 406 28.84 41.82 16.19
C GLY A 406 29.26 41.76 17.65
N GLY A 407 30.39 42.41 17.95
CA GLY A 407 30.90 42.57 19.30
C GLY A 407 29.78 43.02 20.23
N THR A 408 29.52 42.22 21.25
CA THR A 408 28.94 42.68 22.50
C THR A 408 29.88 43.71 23.09
N ASP A 409 29.67 44.97 22.74
CA ASP A 409 30.15 46.11 23.50
C ASP A 409 29.07 46.41 24.56
N ARG A 410 29.30 45.93 25.79
CA ARG A 410 28.61 46.44 26.98
C ARG A 410 29.59 47.35 27.69
N GLY A 411 29.54 48.63 27.32
CA GLY A 411 29.70 49.72 28.27
C GLY A 411 28.45 49.90 29.11
#